data_AF-A0A968JMV5-F1
#
_entry.id   AF-A0A968JMV5-F1
#
_cell.length_a   1.000
_cell.length_b   1.000
_cell.length_c   1.000
_cell.angle_alpha   90.00
_cell.angle_beta   90.00
_cell.angle_gamma   90.00
#
_symmetry.space_group_name_H-M   'P 1'
#
loop_
_entity.id
_entity.type
_entity.pdbx_description
1 polymer ?
#
loop_
_entity_poly.entity_id
_entity_poly.type
_entity_poly.pdbx_seq_one_letter_code
_entity_poly.pdbx_strand_id
1 'polypeptide(L)'
;MAKGLEELELWLHDVMREGTAVYLEKPSDYWGEWSAQLTNAKMGNLAKKVKSLQYIKGKANENEQMLIALGEIYLLVRSFVRIHQLKAGMQQELLQQIGVNLKKQTLLTQKRR
;
A
#
# COMPACT_ATOMS: atom_id res chain seq x y z
N MET A 1 1.60 1.71 12.79
CA MET A 1 1.07 2.48 11.64
C MET A 1 2.22 3.04 10.82
N ALA A 2 2.97 4.04 11.30
CA ALA A 2 4.05 4.68 10.53
C ALA A 2 5.09 3.67 10.01
N LYS A 3 5.59 2.78 10.88
CA LYS A 3 6.59 1.75 10.51
C LYS A 3 6.14 0.85 9.33
N GLY A 4 4.91 0.36 9.35
CA GLY A 4 4.39 -0.51 8.28
C GLY A 4 4.18 0.21 6.96
N LEU A 5 3.94 1.53 6.97
CA LEU A 5 3.84 2.32 5.74
C LEU A 5 5.22 2.64 5.15
N GLU A 6 6.21 2.94 6.01
CA GLU A 6 7.59 3.17 5.60
C GLU A 6 8.21 1.88 5.02
N GLU A 7 7.97 0.74 5.66
CA GLU A 7 8.37 -0.58 5.15
C GLU A 7 7.71 -0.88 3.79
N LEU A 8 6.42 -0.53 3.63
CA LEU A 8 5.73 -0.69 2.35
C LEU A 8 6.28 0.27 1.28
N GLU A 9 6.64 1.51 1.61
CA GLU A 9 7.26 2.44 0.66
C GLU A 9 8.62 1.93 0.17
N LEU A 10 9.46 1.42 1.08
CA LEU A 10 10.73 0.79 0.72
C LEU A 10 10.52 -0.44 -0.17
N TRP A 11 9.57 -1.30 0.19
CA TRP A 11 9.23 -2.46 -0.61
C TRP A 11 8.77 -2.09 -2.03
N LEU A 12 7.95 -1.05 -2.18
CA LEU A 12 7.53 -0.55 -3.50
C LEU A 12 8.74 -0.07 -4.32
N HIS A 13 9.71 0.58 -3.70
CA HIS A 13 10.93 1.00 -4.39
C HIS A 13 11.78 -0.20 -4.84
N ASP A 14 11.88 -1.23 -4.00
CA ASP A 14 12.55 -2.49 -4.35
C ASP A 14 11.84 -3.18 -5.53
N VAL A 15 10.50 -3.23 -5.52
CA VAL A 15 9.70 -3.78 -6.62
C VAL A 15 10.00 -3.07 -7.93
N MET A 16 10.07 -1.73 -7.92
CA MET A 16 10.37 -0.96 -9.12
C MET A 16 11.80 -1.14 -9.60
N ARG A 17 12.75 -1.35 -8.68
CA ARG A 17 14.16 -1.62 -9.02
C ARG A 17 14.35 -3.01 -9.62
N GLU A 18 13.64 -4.01 -9.11
CA GLU A 18 13.74 -5.42 -9.53
C GLU A 18 12.84 -5.74 -10.74
N GLY A 19 11.78 -4.96 -10.97
CA GLY A 19 10.84 -5.11 -12.07
C GLY A 19 9.67 -6.04 -11.76
N THR A 20 8.53 -5.79 -12.42
CA THR A 20 7.25 -6.47 -12.15
C THR A 20 7.29 -7.98 -12.43
N ALA A 21 8.10 -8.42 -13.39
CA ALA A 21 8.21 -9.83 -13.78
C ALA A 21 8.68 -10.72 -12.61
N VAL A 22 9.63 -10.24 -11.79
CA VAL A 22 10.12 -10.97 -10.62
C VAL A 22 9.01 -11.16 -9.58
N TYR A 23 8.13 -10.17 -9.45
CA TYR A 23 7.07 -10.17 -8.46
C TYR A 23 5.86 -11.00 -8.91
N LEU A 24 5.56 -11.05 -10.20
CA LEU A 24 4.55 -11.95 -10.76
C LEU A 24 4.84 -13.42 -10.44
N GLU A 25 6.11 -13.80 -10.32
CA GLU A 25 6.52 -15.16 -9.97
C GLU A 25 6.49 -15.49 -8.47
N LYS A 26 6.16 -14.52 -7.59
CA LYS A 26 6.12 -14.78 -6.15
C LYS A 26 4.94 -15.68 -5.76
N PRO A 27 5.14 -16.61 -4.81
CA PRO A 27 4.07 -17.49 -4.34
C PRO A 27 2.95 -16.73 -3.62
N SER A 28 1.76 -17.32 -3.49
CA SER A 28 0.62 -16.73 -2.79
C SER A 28 0.96 -16.28 -1.36
N ASP A 29 1.75 -17.08 -0.64
CA ASP A 29 2.16 -16.82 0.74
C ASP A 29 2.95 -15.51 0.89
N TYR A 30 3.78 -15.16 -0.10
CA TYR A 30 4.52 -13.89 -0.13
C TYR A 30 3.57 -12.68 -0.01
N TRP A 31 2.47 -12.71 -0.76
CA TRP A 31 1.45 -11.66 -0.72
C TRP A 31 0.63 -11.72 0.58
N GLY A 32 0.45 -12.91 1.13
CA GLY A 32 -0.21 -13.15 2.41
C GLY A 32 0.55 -12.53 3.58
N GLU A 33 1.88 -12.67 3.62
CA GLU A 33 2.75 -12.08 4.65
C GLU A 33 2.64 -10.56 4.68
N TRP A 34 2.76 -9.90 3.52
CA TRP A 34 2.56 -8.45 3.41
C TRP A 34 1.16 -8.01 3.83
N SER A 35 0.13 -8.77 3.46
CA SER A 35 -1.24 -8.50 3.88
C SER A 35 -1.40 -8.56 5.41
N ALA A 36 -0.78 -9.55 6.07
CA ALA A 36 -0.79 -9.69 7.51
C ALA A 36 -0.07 -8.51 8.20
N GLN A 37 1.11 -8.13 7.69
CA GLN A 37 1.86 -6.98 8.21
C GLN A 37 1.05 -5.68 8.13
N LEU A 38 0.42 -5.40 6.99
CA LEU A 38 -0.41 -4.20 6.80
C LEU A 38 -1.70 -4.23 7.66
N THR A 39 -2.28 -5.40 7.87
CA THR A 39 -3.41 -5.58 8.78
C THR A 39 -3.02 -5.26 10.21
N ASN A 40 -1.86 -5.75 10.67
CA ASN A 40 -1.29 -5.42 11.98
C ASN A 40 -0.99 -3.91 12.11
N ALA A 41 -0.65 -3.25 11.00
CA ALA A 41 -0.48 -1.80 10.93
C ALA A 41 -1.80 -1.00 10.89
N LYS A 42 -2.97 -1.66 10.99
CA LYS A 42 -4.33 -1.10 10.90
C LYS A 42 -4.68 -0.50 9.53
N MET A 43 -4.16 -1.08 8.44
CA MET A 43 -4.40 -0.65 7.06
C MET A 43 -5.13 -1.76 6.28
N GLY A 44 -6.33 -2.12 6.76
CA GLY A 44 -7.01 -3.35 6.31
C GLY A 44 -7.40 -3.37 4.83
N ASN A 45 -7.76 -2.22 4.24
CA ASN A 45 -8.11 -2.19 2.81
C ASN A 45 -6.85 -2.21 1.94
N LEU A 46 -5.77 -1.57 2.38
CA LEU A 46 -4.47 -1.66 1.72
C LEU A 46 -3.91 -3.08 1.77
N ALA A 47 -4.05 -3.77 2.92
CA ALA A 47 -3.69 -5.17 3.09
C ALA A 47 -4.40 -6.09 2.08
N LYS A 48 -5.70 -5.86 1.84
CA LYS A 48 -6.47 -6.61 0.84
C LYS A 48 -6.01 -6.30 -0.59
N LYS A 49 -5.72 -5.02 -0.90
CA LYS A 49 -5.17 -4.61 -2.19
C LYS A 49 -3.85 -5.32 -2.48
N VAL A 50 -2.90 -5.34 -1.55
CA VAL A 50 -1.61 -6.06 -1.72
C VAL A 50 -1.84 -7.57 -1.90
N LYS A 51 -2.70 -8.18 -1.09
CA LYS A 51 -3.04 -9.60 -1.23
C LYS A 51 -3.63 -9.94 -2.60
N SER A 52 -4.35 -9.01 -3.22
CA SER A 52 -4.99 -9.24 -4.52
C SER A 52 -4.01 -9.30 -5.71
N LEU A 53 -2.77 -8.82 -5.54
CA LEU A 53 -1.73 -8.85 -6.58
C LEU A 53 -1.39 -10.27 -7.03
N GLN A 54 -1.56 -11.26 -6.14
CA GLN A 54 -1.36 -12.68 -6.46
C GLN A 54 -2.21 -13.18 -7.64
N TYR A 55 -3.36 -12.53 -7.90
CA TYR A 55 -4.30 -12.94 -8.94
C TYR A 55 -4.01 -12.28 -10.29
N ILE A 56 -2.90 -11.54 -10.42
CA ILE A 56 -2.53 -10.88 -11.68
C ILE A 56 -1.82 -11.86 -12.62
N LYS A 57 -1.04 -12.79 -12.06
CA LYS A 57 -0.31 -13.81 -12.85
C LYS A 57 -1.28 -14.60 -13.75
N GLY A 58 -0.92 -14.74 -15.02
CA GLY A 58 -1.69 -15.49 -16.01
C GLY A 58 -2.81 -14.70 -16.69
N LYS A 59 -2.97 -13.40 -16.37
CA LYS A 59 -3.86 -12.51 -17.13
C LYS A 59 -3.17 -11.95 -18.37
N ALA A 60 -3.96 -11.55 -19.36
CA ALA A 60 -3.45 -10.74 -20.47
C ALA A 60 -2.88 -9.42 -19.93
N ASN A 61 -1.73 -8.99 -20.45
CA ASN A 61 -1.03 -7.77 -20.01
C ASN A 61 -0.74 -7.76 -18.49
N GLU A 62 -0.33 -8.91 -17.94
CA GLU A 62 -0.06 -9.07 -16.50
C GLU A 62 1.00 -8.09 -15.97
N ASN A 63 1.99 -7.72 -16.77
CA ASN A 63 3.02 -6.76 -16.39
C ASN A 63 2.44 -5.35 -16.25
N GLU A 64 1.63 -4.92 -17.21
CA GLU A 64 0.94 -3.63 -17.18
C GLU A 64 -0.05 -3.57 -16.01
N GLN A 65 -0.82 -4.65 -15.79
CA GLN A 65 -1.75 -4.73 -14.66
C GLN A 65 -1.02 -4.68 -13.31
N MET A 66 0.11 -5.39 -13.18
CA MET A 66 0.95 -5.34 -11.99
C MET A 66 1.48 -3.93 -11.75
N LEU A 67 2.00 -3.27 -12.80
CA LEU A 67 2.53 -1.92 -12.72
C LEU A 67 1.46 -0.90 -12.29
N ILE A 68 0.26 -0.99 -12.86
CA ILE A 68 -0.88 -0.12 -12.50
C ILE A 68 -1.23 -0.33 -11.03
N ALA A 69 -1.41 -1.57 -10.60
CA ALA A 69 -1.79 -1.87 -9.22
C ALA A 69 -0.74 -1.41 -8.20
N LEU A 70 0.55 -1.60 -8.50
CA LEU A 70 1.65 -1.09 -7.67
C LEU A 70 1.69 0.45 -7.66
N GLY A 71 1.43 1.09 -8.80
CA GLY A 71 1.33 2.55 -8.92
C GLY A 71 0.20 3.13 -8.06
N GLU A 72 -0.97 2.50 -8.05
CA GLU A 72 -2.08 2.90 -7.17
C GLU A 72 -1.70 2.78 -5.69
N ILE A 73 -1.09 1.65 -5.30
CA ILE A 73 -0.65 1.42 -3.92
C ILE A 73 0.39 2.48 -3.51
N TYR A 74 1.34 2.79 -4.40
CA TYR A 74 2.33 3.85 -4.17
C TYR A 74 1.69 5.22 -3.98
N LEU A 75 0.73 5.60 -4.82
CA LEU A 75 0.03 6.87 -4.69
C LEU A 75 -0.75 6.96 -3.36
N LEU A 76 -1.39 5.87 -2.91
CA LEU A 76 -2.06 5.84 -1.61
C LEU A 76 -1.09 6.05 -0.46
N VAL A 77 0.04 5.34 -0.47
CA VAL A 77 1.10 5.45 0.55
C VAL A 77 1.65 6.87 0.60
N ARG A 78 2.05 7.43 -0.56
CA ARG A 78 2.59 8.79 -0.66
C ARG A 78 1.58 9.85 -0.23
N SER A 79 0.31 9.67 -0.58
CA SER A 79 -0.76 10.58 -0.19
C SER A 79 -0.99 10.55 1.32
N PHE A 80 -0.87 9.39 1.96
CA PHE A 80 -1.05 9.25 3.40
C PHE A 80 0.04 9.98 4.19
N VAL A 81 1.30 9.90 3.73
CA VAL A 81 2.41 10.66 4.32
C VAL A 81 2.16 12.17 4.31
N ARG A 82 1.45 12.67 3.27
CA ARG A 82 1.13 14.08 3.08
C ARG A 82 -0.32 14.43 3.41
N ILE A 83 -1.03 13.58 4.15
CA ILE A 83 -2.46 13.72 4.37
C ILE A 83 -2.86 15.09 4.93
N HIS A 84 -2.02 15.69 5.77
CA HIS A 84 -2.25 17.03 6.34
C HIS A 84 -2.26 18.17 5.32
N GLN A 85 -1.71 17.95 4.12
CA GLN A 85 -1.71 18.91 3.02
C GLN A 85 -2.96 18.77 2.13
N LEU A 86 -3.75 17.71 2.30
CA LEU A 86 -4.96 17.45 1.51
C LEU A 86 -6.17 18.18 2.09
N LYS A 87 -7.14 18.50 1.24
CA LYS A 87 -8.45 19.01 1.68
C LYS A 87 -9.17 17.98 2.54
N ALA A 88 -9.99 18.40 3.50
CA ALA A 88 -10.66 17.51 4.45
C ALA A 88 -11.43 16.36 3.77
N GLY A 89 -12.13 16.61 2.68
CA GLY A 89 -12.83 15.56 1.92
C GLY A 89 -11.88 14.50 1.34
N MET A 90 -10.74 14.93 0.78
CA MET A 90 -9.71 14.02 0.27
C MET A 90 -9.02 13.23 1.39
N GLN A 91 -8.85 13.84 2.57
CA GLN A 91 -8.31 13.11 3.74
C GLN A 91 -9.23 11.96 4.15
N GLN A 92 -10.54 12.21 4.22
CA GLN A 92 -11.52 11.20 4.59
C GLN A 92 -11.57 10.06 3.56
N GLU A 93 -11.60 10.41 2.27
CA GLU A 93 -11.57 9.43 1.18
C GLU A 93 -10.31 8.56 1.23
N LEU A 94 -9.14 9.17 1.40
CA LEU A 94 -7.87 8.45 1.51
C LEU A 94 -7.85 7.47 2.69
N LEU A 95 -8.35 7.89 3.86
CA LEU A 95 -8.42 7.03 5.04
C LEU A 95 -9.37 5.85 4.84
N GLN A 96 -10.48 6.06 4.13
CA GLN A 96 -11.38 4.98 3.74
C GLN A 96 -10.69 4.00 2.77
N GLN A 97 -9.97 4.51 1.77
CA GLN A 97 -9.27 3.65 0.80
C GLN A 97 -8.15 2.81 1.43
N ILE A 98 -7.42 3.36 2.41
CA ILE A 98 -6.39 2.62 3.16
C ILE A 98 -7.03 1.67 4.19
N GLY A 99 -8.24 1.99 4.65
CA GLY A 99 -8.97 1.21 5.66
C GLY A 99 -8.49 1.50 7.08
N VAL A 100 -8.07 2.74 7.34
CA VAL A 100 -7.76 3.20 8.70
C VAL A 100 -9.07 3.49 9.42
N ASN A 101 -9.40 2.67 10.42
CA ASN A 101 -10.61 2.89 11.21
C ASN A 101 -10.39 4.07 12.18
N LEU A 102 -10.99 5.22 11.85
CA LEU A 102 -10.96 6.45 12.64
C LEU A 102 -11.80 6.32 13.92
N LYS A 103 -11.34 5.55 14.91
CA LYS A 103 -11.62 5.91 16.32
C LYS A 103 -10.46 6.73 16.83
N LYS A 104 -10.61 8.06 16.75
CA LYS A 104 -9.79 9.10 17.40
C LYS A 104 -8.34 8.66 17.70
N GLN A 105 -7.43 8.75 16.73
CA GLN A 105 -6.00 8.79 17.06
C GLN A 105 -5.35 9.97 16.34
N THR A 106 -5.16 10.99 17.17
CA THR A 106 -4.09 11.99 17.19
C THR A 106 -3.15 11.88 16.01
N LEU A 107 -3.28 12.87 15.12
CA LEU A 107 -2.40 13.19 14.01
C LEU A 107 -0.94 12.95 14.43
N LEU A 108 -0.30 11.93 13.84
CA LEU A 108 1.12 11.62 14.01
C LEU A 108 1.93 12.80 13.47
N THR A 109 2.09 13.80 14.32
CA THR A 109 3.01 14.91 14.14
C THR A 109 4.39 14.36 14.46
N GLN A 110 4.98 13.62 13.51
CA GLN A 110 6.41 13.36 13.56
C GLN A 110 7.08 14.30 12.57
N LYS A 111 7.24 15.53 13.07
CA LYS A 111 8.13 16.57 12.57
C LYS A 111 9.51 15.92 12.35
N ARG A 112 9.83 15.55 11.12
CA ARG A 112 11.22 15.23 10.72
C ARG A 112 12.03 16.51 10.90
N ARG A 113 12.96 16.47 11.87
CA ARG A 113 14.09 17.40 11.94
C ARG A 113 15.16 16.92 10.97
#